data_AF-A0AAV9G7S4-F1
#
_entry.id   AF-A0AAV9G7S4-F1
#
_cell.length_a   1.000
_cell.length_b   1.000
_cell.length_c   1.000
_cell.angle_alpha   90.00
_cell.angle_beta   90.00
_cell.angle_gamma   90.00
#
_symmetry.space_group_name_H-M   'P 1'
#
loop_
_entity.id
_entity.type
_entity.pdbx_description
1 polymer ?
#
loop_
_entity_poly.entity_id
_entity_poly.type
_entity_poly.pdbx_seq_one_letter_code
_entity_poly.pdbx_strand_id
1 'polypeptide(L)'
;MDSIRTGGNPPSSADHSEAPSDAPPRVPDLVKSSTSDDNLPELVRDDNLPEVVQHDYPEPISESSLEVFDTEEDSMKVPQSHDDSERNQPPDASPTPWWRRKRYLLLLVAFATIALASAIAGGTVGSRKRSQERRNVNTVCGGTLCPQILTAAVLGRLDNQAYHLFLFARGVDNAIWWNSVSTETLRSSDGGWPTDAQSYWKPLFGAPFDFLSQPTAVAWGQQSRYVSVAGVTSPYGIVRSRRFELGEDGGYILGDWEDLGGPVDSALAACSGLNEMGVDWFAASGGTVGQNWWEWDTSVEEGDWLHPVRSREAKWHSAVVHYAPRDAVSRPAVVCRGAMSSHDMVVYQRDGTVGVSAAGSAGSWTQSWNGEVVAMEGGPFQGEPMLLDAGGDRLDFFAIGKDAAMRHTTRRRGMAQITMPLSNLGGLFQSVPSAVVTQIGSSLGERVDVVALGADGHLHHRVMQGMNWVLDWEDLGVRGKSAPLLTSLGDAVCLFVVGVEGEIQHAVWRVSSTLSWRDLQWRSMGGNMTTAFH
;
A
#
# COMPACT_ATOMS: atom_id res chain seq x y z
N MET A 1 -75.14 12.84 -46.83
CA MET A 1 -76.43 12.19 -46.56
C MET A 1 -76.19 11.17 -45.47
N ASP A 2 -76.84 11.38 -44.34
CA ASP A 2 -77.40 10.41 -43.39
C ASP A 2 -76.54 9.28 -42.80
N SER A 3 -77.00 8.81 -41.64
CA SER A 3 -76.33 7.86 -40.75
C SER A 3 -77.29 6.72 -40.41
N ILE A 4 -76.76 5.59 -39.89
CA ILE A 4 -77.39 4.59 -38.98
C ILE A 4 -76.45 3.35 -38.94
N ARG A 5 -75.96 2.84 -37.79
CA ARG A 5 -76.62 2.10 -36.66
C ARG A 5 -77.19 0.73 -37.09
N THR A 6 -77.29 -0.37 -36.31
CA THR A 6 -76.70 -0.94 -35.07
C THR A 6 -77.33 -2.34 -34.86
N GLY A 7 -76.71 -3.26 -34.09
CA GLY A 7 -77.38 -4.46 -33.51
C GLY A 7 -76.60 -5.78 -33.69
N GLY A 8 -76.74 -6.80 -32.84
CA GLY A 8 -77.57 -6.95 -31.62
C GLY A 8 -77.20 -8.20 -30.78
N ASN A 9 -77.77 -8.32 -29.57
CA ASN A 9 -77.50 -9.33 -28.50
C ASN A 9 -78.86 -9.90 -28.00
N PRO A 10 -79.00 -10.74 -26.92
CA PRO A 10 -78.09 -11.59 -26.13
C PRO A 10 -78.57 -13.10 -26.27
N PRO A 11 -78.91 -13.97 -25.26
CA PRO A 11 -78.60 -14.15 -23.82
C PRO A 11 -78.31 -15.62 -23.33
N SER A 12 -78.21 -15.81 -22.00
CA SER A 12 -78.43 -17.04 -21.17
C SER A 12 -77.38 -18.18 -21.21
N SER A 13 -77.08 -18.95 -20.13
CA SER A 13 -77.11 -18.77 -18.65
C SER A 13 -76.64 -20.08 -17.94
N ALA A 14 -76.30 -20.19 -16.64
CA ALA A 14 -75.48 -19.40 -15.69
C ALA A 14 -75.66 -20.01 -14.27
N ASP A 15 -74.60 -20.36 -13.51
CA ASP A 15 -74.72 -20.73 -12.07
C ASP A 15 -73.41 -20.58 -11.24
N HIS A 16 -73.47 -20.73 -9.91
CA HIS A 16 -72.57 -20.11 -8.90
C HIS A 16 -71.43 -20.93 -8.25
N SER A 17 -70.38 -20.23 -7.73
CA SER A 17 -69.75 -20.42 -6.40
C SER A 17 -68.75 -19.28 -6.06
N GLU A 18 -68.36 -19.11 -4.79
CA GLU A 18 -67.70 -17.87 -4.27
C GLU A 18 -66.35 -18.09 -3.54
N ALA A 19 -65.43 -17.10 -3.66
CA ALA A 19 -64.48 -16.58 -2.64
C ALA A 19 -63.39 -17.51 -2.03
N PRO A 20 -62.36 -16.98 -1.32
CA PRO A 20 -62.01 -15.57 -1.07
C PRO A 20 -60.63 -15.13 -1.64
N SER A 21 -60.24 -13.89 -1.36
CA SER A 21 -58.97 -13.27 -1.76
C SER A 21 -58.25 -12.61 -0.57
N ASP A 22 -56.96 -12.85 -0.39
CA ASP A 22 -56.12 -12.15 0.59
C ASP A 22 -55.42 -10.92 0.00
N ALA A 23 -55.26 -9.87 0.82
CA ALA A 23 -54.53 -8.65 0.49
C ALA A 23 -53.77 -8.12 1.73
N PRO A 24 -52.57 -7.52 1.56
CA PRO A 24 -51.79 -7.01 2.69
C PRO A 24 -52.40 -5.74 3.31
N PRO A 25 -52.23 -5.51 4.62
CA PRO A 25 -52.90 -4.43 5.35
C PRO A 25 -52.29 -3.04 5.09
N ARG A 26 -53.13 -2.01 5.22
CA ARG A 26 -52.71 -0.60 5.28
C ARG A 26 -52.29 -0.22 6.70
N VAL A 27 -51.30 0.64 6.83
CA VAL A 27 -50.98 1.39 8.06
C VAL A 27 -51.74 2.74 8.00
N PRO A 28 -52.35 3.23 9.11
CA PRO A 28 -53.25 4.39 9.07
C PRO A 28 -52.53 5.75 9.14
N ASP A 29 -53.13 6.77 8.52
CA ASP A 29 -52.75 8.18 8.67
C ASP A 29 -52.98 8.69 10.10
N LEU A 30 -52.04 9.49 10.63
CA LEU A 30 -52.23 10.27 11.86
C LEU A 30 -51.77 11.73 11.68
N VAL A 31 -52.78 12.59 11.50
CA VAL A 31 -52.89 14.00 11.94
C VAL A 31 -51.63 14.88 11.92
N LYS A 32 -51.65 15.90 11.06
CA LYS A 32 -50.82 17.11 11.24
C LYS A 32 -51.38 17.98 12.38
N SER A 33 -50.53 18.36 13.33
CA SER A 33 -50.78 19.50 14.23
C SER A 33 -49.49 20.29 14.44
N SER A 34 -49.50 21.57 14.11
CA SER A 34 -48.39 22.50 14.33
C SER A 34 -48.46 23.13 15.72
N THR A 35 -47.34 23.19 16.43
CA THR A 35 -47.11 24.18 17.48
C THR A 35 -45.59 24.39 17.64
N SER A 36 -45.18 25.59 18.02
CA SER A 36 -43.87 25.83 18.60
C SER A 36 -43.82 25.28 20.03
N ASP A 37 -42.62 25.07 20.57
CA ASP A 37 -42.06 25.93 21.63
C ASP A 37 -40.66 25.44 22.00
N ASP A 38 -39.80 26.35 22.47
CA ASP A 38 -38.43 26.04 22.89
C ASP A 38 -38.39 25.21 24.17
N ASN A 39 -37.49 24.23 24.25
CA ASN A 39 -36.85 23.80 25.50
C ASN A 39 -35.63 22.89 25.22
N LEU A 40 -34.43 23.37 25.58
CA LEU A 40 -33.22 22.57 25.65
C LEU A 40 -33.08 21.99 27.07
N PRO A 41 -32.66 20.71 27.25
CA PRO A 41 -32.26 20.23 28.56
C PRO A 41 -30.89 20.81 28.94
N GLU A 42 -30.76 21.32 30.17
CA GLU A 42 -29.47 21.80 30.69
C GLU A 42 -28.47 20.65 30.88
N LEU A 43 -27.21 20.89 30.50
CA LEU A 43 -26.10 20.03 30.89
C LEU A 43 -25.74 20.31 32.36
N VAL A 44 -26.08 19.36 33.23
CA VAL A 44 -25.62 19.36 34.63
C VAL A 44 -24.09 19.33 34.63
N ARG A 45 -23.46 20.29 35.32
CA ARG A 45 -22.03 20.27 35.59
C ARG A 45 -21.74 19.31 36.73
N ASP A 46 -20.80 18.40 36.52
CA ASP A 46 -20.29 17.50 37.55
C ASP A 46 -18.92 18.03 38.02
N ASP A 47 -18.95 18.94 38.99
CA ASP A 47 -17.77 19.62 39.52
C ASP A 47 -16.95 18.70 40.47
N ASN A 48 -16.25 17.71 39.92
CA ASN A 48 -15.21 16.94 40.63
C ASN A 48 -14.11 16.40 39.69
N LEU A 49 -13.01 17.15 39.55
CA LEU A 49 -11.72 16.64 39.04
C LEU A 49 -10.61 17.01 40.04
N PRO A 50 -9.68 16.09 40.37
CA PRO A 50 -8.59 16.37 41.30
C PRO A 50 -7.48 17.22 40.65
N GLU A 51 -6.76 18.00 41.48
CA GLU A 51 -5.69 18.89 41.03
C GLU A 51 -4.52 18.13 40.39
N VAL A 52 -4.00 18.66 39.28
CA VAL A 52 -2.76 18.20 38.65
C VAL A 52 -1.59 18.97 39.25
N VAL A 53 -0.74 18.27 40.00
CA VAL A 53 0.52 18.84 40.51
C VAL A 53 1.47 19.10 39.34
N GLN A 54 1.86 20.37 39.14
CA GLN A 54 2.92 20.73 38.21
C GLN A 54 4.28 20.29 38.77
N HIS A 55 5.08 19.64 37.92
CA HIS A 55 6.50 19.39 38.18
C HIS A 55 7.34 20.25 37.25
N ASP A 56 8.13 21.17 37.81
CA ASP A 56 9.11 21.95 37.07
C ASP A 56 10.21 21.05 36.47
N TYR A 57 10.59 21.35 35.23
CA TYR A 57 11.82 20.87 34.59
C TYR A 57 12.57 22.08 34.02
N PRO A 58 13.91 22.19 34.21
CA PRO A 58 14.68 23.36 33.79
C PRO A 58 15.03 23.35 32.29
N GLU A 59 15.17 24.54 31.71
CA GLU A 59 15.67 24.75 30.34
C GLU A 59 17.20 24.50 30.22
N PRO A 60 17.70 24.12 29.03
CA PRO A 60 19.12 23.94 28.76
C PRO A 60 19.85 25.26 28.42
N ILE A 61 21.14 25.35 28.75
CA ILE A 61 22.04 26.45 28.35
C ILE A 61 23.14 25.91 27.41
N SER A 62 23.57 26.72 26.45
CA SER A 62 24.26 26.29 25.23
C SER A 62 25.78 26.51 25.16
N GLU A 63 26.44 25.51 24.54
CA GLU A 63 27.61 25.60 23.65
C GLU A 63 29.00 26.12 24.08
N SER A 64 30.01 25.55 23.38
CA SER A 64 31.44 25.90 23.30
C SER A 64 32.31 25.56 24.53
N SER A 65 33.63 25.35 24.41
CA SER A 65 34.52 25.52 23.23
C SER A 65 35.62 24.42 23.12
N LEU A 66 36.45 24.54 22.09
CA LEU A 66 37.52 23.64 21.61
C LEU A 66 38.77 23.44 22.52
N GLU A 67 39.65 22.53 22.05
CA GLU A 67 41.13 22.45 22.28
C GLU A 67 41.68 21.91 23.63
N VAL A 68 42.95 21.45 23.76
CA VAL A 68 43.79 20.51 22.96
C VAL A 68 45.11 20.19 23.72
N PHE A 69 45.54 18.92 23.71
CA PHE A 69 46.92 18.39 23.90
C PHE A 69 47.77 18.63 25.19
N ASP A 70 48.18 17.48 25.78
CA ASP A 70 49.54 17.04 26.18
C ASP A 70 50.30 17.36 27.51
N THR A 71 51.14 16.36 27.85
CA THR A 71 52.42 16.35 28.64
C THR A 71 52.50 16.61 30.16
N GLU A 72 53.02 15.58 30.88
CA GLU A 72 54.15 15.62 31.88
C GLU A 72 54.01 16.45 33.19
N GLU A 73 54.75 16.24 34.31
CA GLU A 73 55.68 15.17 34.75
C GLU A 73 55.73 15.03 36.31
N ASP A 74 56.15 13.84 36.79
CA ASP A 74 57.01 13.52 37.96
C ASP A 74 56.75 13.97 39.44
N SER A 75 57.42 13.23 40.35
CA SER A 75 58.01 13.63 41.64
C SER A 75 57.32 13.29 42.99
N MET A 76 57.57 12.05 43.43
CA MET A 76 57.88 11.58 44.80
C MET A 76 57.48 12.38 46.07
N LYS A 77 56.93 11.66 47.06
CA LYS A 77 57.40 11.73 48.47
C LYS A 77 57.11 10.46 49.28
N VAL A 78 58.06 10.11 50.16
CA VAL A 78 58.15 8.91 51.02
C VAL A 78 58.95 9.36 52.27
N PRO A 79 58.55 9.06 53.54
CA PRO A 79 59.07 7.86 54.21
C PRO A 79 58.27 7.23 55.40
N GLN A 80 58.56 5.93 55.64
CA GLN A 80 58.69 5.25 56.96
C GLN A 80 57.46 5.13 57.91
N SER A 81 57.36 4.14 58.82
CA SER A 81 58.03 2.83 59.00
C SER A 81 57.38 2.03 60.14
N HIS A 82 57.38 0.68 60.09
CA HIS A 82 57.84 -0.19 61.20
C HIS A 82 57.86 -1.70 60.84
N ASP A 83 58.57 -2.44 61.67
CA ASP A 83 58.89 -3.88 61.66
C ASP A 83 57.68 -4.75 62.14
N ASP A 84 57.71 -6.09 62.25
CA ASP A 84 58.83 -7.01 62.53
C ASP A 84 58.57 -8.48 62.14
N SER A 85 59.63 -9.30 62.14
CA SER A 85 59.75 -10.78 62.23
C SER A 85 58.65 -11.69 61.63
N GLU A 86 58.97 -12.74 60.87
CA GLU A 86 59.73 -13.90 61.36
C GLU A 86 60.50 -14.71 60.29
N ARG A 87 61.21 -15.77 60.72
CA ARG A 87 62.22 -16.51 59.95
C ARG A 87 61.88 -17.99 59.80
N ASN A 88 61.99 -18.54 58.59
CA ASN A 88 62.42 -19.94 58.37
C ASN A 88 62.99 -20.15 56.95
N GLN A 89 63.90 -21.11 56.80
CA GLN A 89 64.57 -21.46 55.52
C GLN A 89 64.54 -22.99 55.26
N PRO A 90 64.88 -23.47 54.03
CA PRO A 90 64.18 -24.61 53.43
C PRO A 90 64.96 -25.94 53.44
N PRO A 91 64.32 -27.05 53.02
CA PRO A 91 64.98 -28.25 52.50
C PRO A 91 65.37 -28.12 51.01
N ASP A 92 66.20 -29.06 50.55
CA ASP A 92 66.96 -28.99 49.29
C ASP A 92 66.18 -29.14 47.96
N ALA A 93 66.88 -28.75 46.88
CA ALA A 93 66.34 -28.63 45.53
C ALA A 93 66.37 -29.92 44.69
N SER A 94 65.55 -29.93 43.62
CA SER A 94 65.87 -30.66 42.39
C SER A 94 65.70 -29.74 41.17
N PRO A 95 66.71 -29.61 40.28
CA PRO A 95 66.67 -28.62 39.21
C PRO A 95 65.87 -29.10 38.00
N THR A 96 64.65 -28.59 37.81
CA THR A 96 63.94 -28.78 36.53
C THR A 96 64.59 -27.90 35.45
N PRO A 97 65.06 -28.47 34.30
CA PRO A 97 65.81 -27.68 33.34
C PRO A 97 64.98 -26.56 32.68
N TRP A 98 65.49 -25.33 32.75
CA TRP A 98 64.83 -24.10 32.29
C TRP A 98 64.32 -24.15 30.84
N TRP A 99 64.97 -24.94 29.98
CA TRP A 99 64.56 -25.14 28.59
C TRP A 99 63.24 -25.92 28.42
N ARG A 100 62.81 -26.74 29.39
CA ARG A 100 61.52 -27.46 29.30
C ARG A 100 60.32 -26.52 29.39
N ARG A 101 60.31 -25.58 30.34
CA ARG A 101 59.21 -24.58 30.47
C ARG A 101 59.09 -23.71 29.21
N LYS A 102 60.22 -23.25 28.64
CA LYS A 102 60.21 -22.48 27.37
C LYS A 102 59.69 -23.30 26.18
N ARG A 103 59.97 -24.61 26.08
CA ARG A 103 59.38 -25.47 25.02
C ARG A 103 57.87 -25.60 25.14
N TYR A 104 57.32 -25.81 26.34
CA TYR A 104 55.86 -25.84 26.52
C TYR A 104 55.21 -24.48 26.21
N LEU A 105 55.83 -23.36 26.61
CA LEU A 105 55.33 -22.03 26.28
C LEU A 105 55.31 -21.76 24.76
N LEU A 106 56.39 -22.11 24.06
CA LEU A 106 56.46 -21.96 22.59
C LEU A 106 55.45 -22.86 21.87
N LEU A 107 55.23 -24.09 22.35
CA LEU A 107 54.23 -24.99 21.79
C LEU A 107 52.80 -24.50 22.06
N LEU A 108 52.52 -23.93 23.24
CA LEU A 108 51.24 -23.29 23.55
C LEU A 108 50.98 -22.06 22.68
N VAL A 109 51.97 -21.20 22.48
CA VAL A 109 51.86 -20.04 21.57
C VAL A 109 51.64 -20.51 20.13
N ALA A 110 52.36 -21.54 19.65
CA ALA A 110 52.14 -22.11 18.32
C ALA A 110 50.74 -22.73 18.17
N PHE A 111 50.24 -23.45 19.16
CA PHE A 111 48.87 -23.97 19.14
C PHE A 111 47.83 -22.85 19.18
N ALA A 112 48.06 -21.78 19.96
CA ALA A 112 47.17 -20.63 20.03
C ALA A 112 47.12 -19.86 18.70
N THR A 113 48.25 -19.64 18.02
CA THR A 113 48.27 -18.97 16.72
C THR A 113 47.67 -19.84 15.62
N ILE A 114 47.90 -21.15 15.62
CA ILE A 114 47.24 -22.08 14.69
C ILE A 114 45.73 -22.11 14.95
N ALA A 115 45.28 -22.21 16.20
CA ALA A 115 43.86 -22.18 16.55
C ALA A 115 43.19 -20.86 16.16
N LEU A 116 43.85 -19.72 16.38
CA LEU A 116 43.35 -18.41 15.99
C LEU A 116 43.27 -18.26 14.46
N ALA A 117 44.30 -18.70 13.73
CA ALA A 117 44.29 -18.73 12.27
C ALA A 117 43.19 -19.66 11.72
N SER A 118 42.98 -20.83 12.33
CA SER A 118 41.89 -21.75 11.99
C SER A 118 40.51 -21.18 12.33
N ALA A 119 40.38 -20.41 13.42
CA ALA A 119 39.14 -19.71 13.78
C ALA A 119 38.83 -18.55 12.81
N ILE A 120 39.84 -17.80 12.36
CA ILE A 120 39.69 -16.74 11.35
C ILE A 120 39.38 -17.35 9.97
N ALA A 121 40.05 -18.43 9.57
CA ALA A 121 39.76 -19.14 8.32
C ALA A 121 38.37 -19.81 8.34
N GLY A 122 38.03 -20.52 9.43
CA GLY A 122 36.71 -21.12 9.63
C GLY A 122 35.60 -20.07 9.74
N GLY A 123 35.87 -18.94 10.40
CA GLY A 123 34.94 -17.81 10.52
C GLY A 123 34.70 -17.10 9.19
N THR A 124 35.74 -16.90 8.37
CA THR A 124 35.60 -16.24 7.05
C THR A 124 35.02 -17.17 5.99
N VAL A 125 35.39 -18.45 5.96
CA VAL A 125 34.78 -19.46 5.06
C VAL A 125 33.34 -19.77 5.50
N GLY A 126 33.09 -19.89 6.80
CA GLY A 126 31.75 -20.04 7.37
C GLY A 126 30.86 -18.84 7.11
N SER A 127 31.38 -17.61 7.26
CA SER A 127 30.66 -16.38 6.92
C SER A 127 30.44 -16.24 5.42
N ARG A 128 31.39 -16.67 4.56
CA ARG A 128 31.18 -16.71 3.11
C ARG A 128 30.07 -17.69 2.74
N LYS A 129 30.09 -18.94 3.21
CA LYS A 129 28.98 -19.88 3.01
C LYS A 129 27.65 -19.32 3.52
N ARG A 130 27.60 -18.85 4.78
CA ARG A 130 26.37 -18.34 5.42
C ARG A 130 25.84 -17.03 4.83
N SER A 131 26.65 -16.26 4.11
CA SER A 131 26.24 -15.06 3.34
C SER A 131 26.04 -15.33 1.84
N GLN A 132 26.26 -16.57 1.40
CA GLN A 132 25.96 -17.08 0.06
C GLN A 132 24.70 -17.97 0.09
N GLU A 133 24.44 -18.69 1.18
CA GLU A 133 23.18 -19.39 1.50
C GLU A 133 22.05 -18.43 1.94
N ARG A 134 22.35 -17.17 2.29
CA ARG A 134 21.36 -16.11 2.60
C ARG A 134 21.01 -15.22 1.39
N ARG A 135 21.29 -15.67 0.18
CA ARG A 135 20.84 -15.02 -1.07
C ARG A 135 20.20 -16.06 -1.98
N ASN A 136 19.25 -15.59 -2.78
CA ASN A 136 18.44 -16.39 -3.70
C ASN A 136 17.50 -17.39 -2.99
N VAL A 137 16.49 -16.85 -2.29
CA VAL A 137 15.15 -17.39 -2.52
C VAL A 137 14.86 -17.11 -4.00
N ASN A 138 14.70 -18.15 -4.82
CA ASN A 138 14.37 -17.99 -6.24
C ASN A 138 12.89 -17.59 -6.37
N THR A 139 12.57 -16.33 -6.07
CA THR A 139 11.27 -15.76 -6.41
C THR A 139 11.11 -15.71 -7.93
N VAL A 140 9.88 -15.78 -8.43
CA VAL A 140 9.64 -15.66 -9.89
C VAL A 140 10.04 -14.27 -10.41
N CYS A 141 10.10 -13.26 -9.53
CA CYS A 141 10.59 -11.91 -9.80
C CYS A 141 12.08 -11.73 -9.45
N GLY A 142 12.94 -12.58 -10.02
CA GLY A 142 14.39 -12.34 -10.09
C GLY A 142 15.19 -12.46 -8.79
N GLY A 143 14.63 -13.06 -7.73
CA GLY A 143 15.23 -13.09 -6.39
C GLY A 143 14.82 -11.91 -5.49
N THR A 144 13.92 -11.06 -5.98
CA THR A 144 13.27 -9.95 -5.25
C THR A 144 11.77 -10.20 -5.08
N LEU A 145 11.14 -9.53 -4.12
CA LEU A 145 9.68 -9.58 -3.96
C LEU A 145 9.01 -8.95 -5.19
N CYS A 146 8.05 -9.63 -5.82
CA CYS A 146 7.28 -9.09 -6.94
C CYS A 146 6.51 -7.83 -6.49
N PRO A 147 6.75 -6.65 -7.09
CA PRO A 147 5.97 -5.45 -6.84
C PRO A 147 4.63 -5.50 -7.56
N GLN A 148 3.81 -4.46 -7.41
CA GLN A 148 2.61 -4.31 -8.22
C GLN A 148 2.97 -3.98 -9.67
N ILE A 149 2.53 -4.81 -10.62
CA ILE A 149 2.79 -4.62 -12.06
C ILE A 149 1.51 -4.42 -12.90
N LEU A 150 0.36 -4.65 -12.28
CA LEU A 150 -0.97 -4.44 -12.87
C LEU A 150 -1.67 -3.32 -12.11
N THR A 151 -2.28 -2.39 -12.84
CA THR A 151 -3.10 -1.31 -12.28
C THR A 151 -4.45 -1.28 -12.99
N ALA A 152 -5.52 -0.91 -12.27
CA ALA A 152 -6.85 -0.76 -12.84
C ALA A 152 -7.50 0.52 -12.32
N ALA A 153 -8.41 1.07 -13.11
CA ALA A 153 -9.18 2.26 -12.77
C ALA A 153 -10.58 2.19 -13.41
N VAL A 154 -11.56 2.83 -12.79
CA VAL A 154 -12.95 2.82 -13.25
C VAL A 154 -13.30 4.16 -13.86
N LEU A 155 -13.69 4.17 -15.15
CA LEU A 155 -14.17 5.36 -15.84
C LEU A 155 -15.70 5.39 -15.79
N GLY A 156 -16.26 6.38 -15.08
CA GLY A 156 -17.69 6.66 -15.04
C GLY A 156 -18.39 6.44 -13.70
N ARG A 157 -19.71 6.58 -13.74
CA ARG A 157 -20.58 6.77 -12.56
C ARG A 157 -20.85 5.48 -11.78
N LEU A 158 -20.31 5.40 -10.56
CA LEU A 158 -20.56 4.32 -9.60
C LEU A 158 -22.05 4.14 -9.23
N ASP A 159 -22.84 5.23 -9.25
CA ASP A 159 -24.27 5.26 -8.96
C ASP A 159 -25.15 4.87 -10.18
N ASN A 160 -24.68 5.15 -11.39
CA ASN A 160 -25.53 5.25 -12.59
C ASN A 160 -25.33 4.09 -13.61
N GLN A 161 -24.79 2.95 -13.15
CA GLN A 161 -24.65 1.64 -13.82
C GLN A 161 -23.81 1.56 -15.11
N ALA A 162 -23.62 2.66 -15.86
CA ALA A 162 -22.78 2.70 -17.06
C ALA A 162 -21.37 3.20 -16.74
N TYR A 163 -20.41 2.27 -16.62
CA TYR A 163 -18.99 2.56 -16.42
C TYR A 163 -18.10 1.43 -16.97
N HIS A 164 -16.84 1.76 -17.26
CA HIS A 164 -15.83 0.83 -17.78
C HIS A 164 -14.74 0.57 -16.75
N LEU A 165 -14.39 -0.69 -16.52
CA LEU A 165 -13.16 -1.06 -15.83
C LEU A 165 -12.03 -1.07 -16.86
N PHE A 166 -11.05 -0.20 -16.69
CA PHE A 166 -9.78 -0.22 -17.42
C PHE A 166 -8.73 -1.01 -16.65
N LEU A 167 -7.93 -1.81 -17.36
CA LEU A 167 -6.79 -2.56 -16.84
C LEU A 167 -5.55 -2.22 -17.67
N PHE A 168 -4.44 -1.89 -17.02
CA PHE A 168 -3.18 -1.50 -17.65
C PHE A 168 -2.01 -2.37 -17.13
N ALA A 169 -1.07 -2.66 -18.03
CA ALA A 169 0.16 -3.40 -17.75
C ALA A 169 1.28 -2.94 -18.70
N ARG A 170 2.55 -3.17 -18.37
CA ARG A 170 3.65 -2.98 -19.34
C ARG A 170 3.87 -4.26 -20.15
N GLY A 171 3.96 -4.13 -21.47
CA GLY A 171 4.29 -5.22 -22.39
C GLY A 171 5.78 -5.59 -22.36
N VAL A 172 6.14 -6.71 -22.97
CA VAL A 172 7.56 -7.10 -23.21
C VAL A 172 8.30 -6.17 -24.17
N ASP A 173 7.58 -5.26 -24.83
CA ASP A 173 8.06 -4.17 -25.68
C ASP A 173 8.28 -2.85 -24.92
N ASN A 174 8.17 -2.85 -23.58
CA ASN A 174 8.20 -1.69 -22.69
C ASN A 174 7.11 -0.64 -22.93
N ALA A 175 6.12 -0.88 -23.80
CA ALA A 175 4.97 0.00 -23.95
C ALA A 175 3.93 -0.25 -22.83
N ILE A 176 3.11 0.76 -22.53
CA ILE A 176 1.89 0.56 -21.74
C ILE A 176 0.82 -0.04 -22.66
N TRP A 177 0.30 -1.19 -22.28
CA TRP A 177 -0.82 -1.88 -22.91
C TRP A 177 -2.05 -1.80 -22.00
N TRP A 178 -3.23 -1.78 -22.61
CA TRP A 178 -4.50 -1.65 -21.90
C TRP A 178 -5.62 -2.49 -22.51
N ASN A 179 -6.61 -2.80 -21.66
CA ASN A 179 -7.91 -3.34 -22.03
C ASN A 179 -8.99 -2.60 -21.23
N SER A 180 -10.22 -2.57 -21.71
CA SER A 180 -11.37 -2.11 -20.93
C SER A 180 -12.62 -2.95 -21.20
N VAL A 181 -13.48 -3.07 -20.20
CA VAL A 181 -14.76 -3.81 -20.29
C VAL A 181 -15.85 -3.04 -19.53
N SER A 182 -17.09 -3.06 -20.03
CA SER A 182 -18.20 -2.50 -19.26
C SER A 182 -18.46 -3.35 -18.02
N THR A 183 -18.68 -2.70 -16.88
CA THR A 183 -18.87 -3.42 -15.62
C THR A 183 -20.20 -4.15 -15.54
N GLU A 184 -21.17 -3.80 -16.39
CA GLU A 184 -22.35 -4.62 -16.70
C GLU A 184 -21.96 -6.00 -17.26
N THR A 185 -20.98 -6.06 -18.17
CA THR A 185 -20.50 -7.34 -18.73
C THR A 185 -19.85 -8.20 -17.64
N LEU A 186 -19.04 -7.60 -16.76
CA LEU A 186 -18.48 -8.28 -15.58
C LEU A 186 -19.56 -8.66 -14.54
N ARG A 187 -20.67 -7.92 -14.50
CA ARG A 187 -21.84 -8.20 -13.65
C ARG A 187 -22.80 -9.25 -14.23
N SER A 188 -22.62 -9.68 -15.48
CA SER A 188 -23.33 -10.85 -16.02
C SER A 188 -23.04 -12.14 -15.23
N SER A 189 -23.87 -13.17 -15.43
CA SER A 189 -23.64 -14.52 -14.87
C SER A 189 -22.27 -15.09 -15.22
N ASP A 190 -21.78 -14.72 -16.39
CA ASP A 190 -20.61 -15.33 -17.00
C ASP A 190 -19.33 -14.62 -16.54
N GLY A 191 -19.41 -13.39 -16.01
CA GLY A 191 -18.31 -12.69 -15.33
C GLY A 191 -17.04 -12.51 -16.18
N GLY A 192 -17.15 -12.61 -17.50
CA GLY A 192 -16.01 -12.66 -18.41
C GLY A 192 -15.62 -11.30 -18.98
N TRP A 193 -14.32 -11.11 -19.22
CA TRP A 193 -13.89 -10.19 -20.27
C TRP A 193 -14.23 -10.80 -21.64
N PRO A 194 -14.44 -9.98 -22.70
CA PRO A 194 -14.68 -10.48 -24.06
C PRO A 194 -13.57 -11.45 -24.50
N THR A 195 -13.96 -12.63 -24.98
CA THR A 195 -13.03 -13.73 -25.26
C THR A 195 -12.57 -13.81 -26.72
N ASP A 196 -12.93 -12.83 -27.55
CA ASP A 196 -12.59 -12.78 -28.96
C ASP A 196 -11.18 -12.22 -29.21
N ALA A 197 -10.41 -12.96 -30.02
CA ALA A 197 -8.96 -12.79 -30.16
C ALA A 197 -8.47 -11.44 -30.73
N GLN A 198 -9.38 -10.53 -31.07
CA GLN A 198 -9.10 -9.20 -31.62
C GLN A 198 -9.30 -8.08 -30.57
N SER A 199 -9.86 -8.40 -29.40
CA SER A 199 -10.29 -7.42 -28.38
C SER A 199 -9.31 -7.25 -27.22
N TYR A 200 -8.45 -8.25 -26.96
CA TYR A 200 -7.82 -8.45 -25.65
C TYR A 200 -6.86 -7.36 -25.15
N TRP A 201 -5.99 -6.81 -25.99
CA TRP A 201 -4.97 -5.85 -25.55
C TRP A 201 -4.63 -4.86 -26.66
N LYS A 202 -4.66 -3.58 -26.33
CA LYS A 202 -4.31 -2.46 -27.21
C LYS A 202 -3.07 -1.78 -26.64
N PRO A 203 -2.02 -1.51 -27.44
CA PRO A 203 -0.94 -0.65 -26.96
C PRO A 203 -1.47 0.77 -26.88
N LEU A 204 -0.93 1.59 -25.97
CA LEU A 204 -1.32 2.99 -25.79
C LEU A 204 -0.65 3.88 -26.85
N PHE A 205 -0.92 3.56 -28.13
CA PHE A 205 -0.27 4.05 -29.36
C PHE A 205 0.09 5.53 -29.36
N GLY A 206 1.26 5.86 -29.91
CA GLY A 206 1.74 7.25 -30.01
C GLY A 206 2.68 7.68 -28.88
N ALA A 207 3.09 6.76 -27.99
CA ALA A 207 4.26 6.95 -27.15
C ALA A 207 5.54 6.63 -27.93
N PRO A 208 6.46 7.59 -28.16
CA PRO A 208 7.81 7.30 -28.63
C PRO A 208 8.75 6.99 -27.45
N PHE A 209 8.26 6.27 -26.43
CA PHE A 209 8.92 6.11 -25.13
C PHE A 209 8.99 4.65 -24.69
N ASP A 210 10.17 4.19 -24.26
CA ASP A 210 10.32 3.00 -23.43
C ASP A 210 9.95 3.34 -21.99
N PHE A 211 8.97 2.66 -21.39
CA PHE A 211 8.69 2.81 -19.95
C PHE A 211 9.64 1.93 -19.13
N LEU A 212 10.25 2.50 -18.09
CA LEU A 212 11.08 1.80 -17.09
C LEU A 212 10.24 1.24 -15.94
N SER A 213 9.27 2.01 -15.45
CA SER A 213 8.33 1.55 -14.43
C SER A 213 7.20 0.71 -15.03
N GLN A 214 6.44 0.07 -14.14
CA GLN A 214 5.10 -0.39 -14.45
C GLN A 214 4.11 0.81 -14.45
N PRO A 215 2.94 0.69 -15.10
CA PRO A 215 1.95 1.75 -15.12
C PRO A 215 1.23 1.89 -13.78
N THR A 216 0.85 3.11 -13.44
CA THR A 216 -0.11 3.43 -12.36
C THR A 216 -1.28 4.18 -12.97
N ALA A 217 -2.50 3.78 -12.64
CA ALA A 217 -3.72 4.38 -13.16
C ALA A 217 -4.68 4.76 -12.03
N VAL A 218 -5.41 5.85 -12.22
CA VAL A 218 -6.28 6.47 -11.22
C VAL A 218 -7.50 7.08 -11.90
N ALA A 219 -8.67 6.87 -11.30
CA ALA A 219 -9.93 7.50 -11.69
C ALA A 219 -10.08 8.82 -10.92
N TRP A 220 -10.48 9.90 -11.60
CA TRP A 220 -10.51 11.24 -11.02
C TRP A 220 -11.50 12.18 -11.71
N GLY A 221 -11.64 13.38 -11.12
CA GLY A 221 -12.62 14.38 -11.54
C GLY A 221 -14.03 14.05 -11.08
N GLN A 222 -14.94 15.01 -11.24
CA GLN A 222 -16.33 14.85 -10.81
C GLN A 222 -16.94 13.56 -11.39
N GLN A 223 -17.43 12.69 -10.50
CA GLN A 223 -18.06 11.41 -10.83
C GLN A 223 -17.18 10.45 -11.65
N SER A 224 -15.85 10.51 -11.48
CA SER A 224 -14.86 9.68 -12.21
C SER A 224 -14.96 9.84 -13.74
N ARG A 225 -15.16 11.10 -14.20
CA ARG A 225 -15.15 11.46 -15.64
C ARG A 225 -13.80 11.14 -16.31
N TYR A 226 -12.70 11.10 -15.57
CA TYR A 226 -11.37 10.84 -16.10
C TYR A 226 -10.75 9.57 -15.54
N VAL A 227 -9.95 8.90 -16.37
CA VAL A 227 -8.93 7.93 -15.94
C VAL A 227 -7.61 8.38 -16.54
N SER A 228 -6.64 8.72 -15.70
CA SER A 228 -5.25 8.91 -16.15
C SER A 228 -4.44 7.67 -15.85
N VAL A 229 -3.58 7.29 -16.79
CA VAL A 229 -2.52 6.30 -16.60
C VAL A 229 -1.18 6.96 -16.85
N ALA A 230 -0.21 6.73 -15.96
CA ALA A 230 1.13 7.28 -16.08
C ALA A 230 2.22 6.24 -15.78
N GLY A 231 3.43 6.54 -16.26
CA GLY A 231 4.62 5.73 -16.03
C GLY A 231 5.91 6.52 -16.23
N VAL A 232 7.00 5.97 -15.71
CA VAL A 232 8.36 6.56 -15.75
C VAL A 232 9.09 6.07 -16.99
N THR A 233 9.77 6.96 -17.72
CA THR A 233 10.37 6.68 -19.03
C THR A 233 11.91 6.65 -19.05
N SER A 234 12.45 5.84 -19.96
CA SER A 234 13.88 5.72 -20.23
C SER A 234 14.41 6.87 -21.08
N PRO A 235 15.68 7.29 -20.95
CA PRO A 235 16.64 6.93 -19.89
C PRO A 235 16.64 7.91 -18.70
N TYR A 236 15.72 8.88 -18.68
CA TYR A 236 15.82 10.10 -17.84
C TYR A 236 14.87 10.14 -16.63
N GLY A 237 14.11 9.08 -16.35
CA GLY A 237 13.20 9.06 -15.20
C GLY A 237 12.01 10.02 -15.32
N ILE A 238 11.66 10.43 -16.55
CA ILE A 238 10.60 11.41 -16.81
C ILE A 238 9.23 10.73 -16.78
N VAL A 239 8.26 11.33 -16.11
CA VAL A 239 6.90 10.83 -16.00
C VAL A 239 6.06 11.27 -17.19
N ARG A 240 5.39 10.31 -17.82
CA ARG A 240 4.41 10.55 -18.89
C ARG A 240 3.04 10.11 -18.42
N SER A 241 2.07 11.01 -18.47
CA SER A 241 0.64 10.72 -18.21
C SER A 241 -0.12 10.68 -19.53
N ARG A 242 -1.23 9.94 -19.55
CA ARG A 242 -2.24 10.01 -20.59
C ARG A 242 -3.63 9.80 -20.02
N ARG A 243 -4.56 10.65 -20.45
CA ARG A 243 -5.93 10.72 -19.93
C ARG A 243 -6.96 10.13 -20.91
N PHE A 244 -7.84 9.29 -20.38
CA PHE A 244 -9.12 8.93 -20.95
C PHE A 244 -10.21 9.80 -20.31
N GLU A 245 -11.15 10.29 -21.10
CA GLU A 245 -12.33 11.04 -20.66
C GLU A 245 -13.62 10.31 -21.06
N LEU A 246 -14.63 10.30 -20.19
CA LEU A 246 -15.95 9.72 -20.47
C LEU A 246 -16.71 10.54 -21.52
N GLY A 247 -17.05 9.92 -22.65
CA GLY A 247 -17.85 10.52 -23.72
C GLY A 247 -19.34 10.64 -23.37
N GLU A 248 -20.05 11.55 -24.04
CA GLU A 248 -21.50 11.75 -23.86
C GLU A 248 -22.34 10.52 -24.26
N ASP A 249 -21.77 9.66 -25.12
CA ASP A 249 -22.33 8.39 -25.59
C ASP A 249 -22.06 7.21 -24.64
N GLY A 250 -21.32 7.42 -23.54
CA GLY A 250 -20.81 6.35 -22.67
C GLY A 250 -19.58 5.63 -23.23
N GLY A 251 -19.01 6.11 -24.33
CA GLY A 251 -17.68 5.75 -24.82
C GLY A 251 -16.57 6.48 -24.06
N TYR A 252 -15.39 6.53 -24.66
CA TYR A 252 -14.24 7.26 -24.10
C TYR A 252 -13.45 7.99 -25.18
N ILE A 253 -12.97 9.18 -24.83
CA ILE A 253 -12.07 10.01 -25.63
C ILE A 253 -10.67 9.82 -25.06
N LEU A 254 -9.68 9.54 -25.91
CA LEU A 254 -8.28 9.40 -25.51
C LEU A 254 -7.52 10.68 -25.87
N GLY A 255 -7.00 11.38 -24.86
CA GLY A 255 -6.19 12.58 -25.04
C GLY A 255 -4.77 12.29 -25.56
N ASP A 256 -3.95 13.34 -25.66
CA ASP A 256 -2.53 13.23 -25.99
C ASP A 256 -1.66 12.84 -24.78
N TRP A 257 -0.36 12.62 -25.02
CA TRP A 257 0.62 12.33 -23.98
C TRP A 257 1.10 13.61 -23.29
N GLU A 258 1.03 13.62 -21.96
CA GLU A 258 1.39 14.73 -21.09
C GLU A 258 2.82 14.55 -20.54
N ASP A 259 3.53 15.66 -20.31
CA ASP A 259 4.86 15.67 -19.68
C ASP A 259 4.75 16.14 -18.23
N LEU A 260 4.93 15.22 -17.27
CA LEU A 260 4.86 15.51 -15.84
C LEU A 260 6.26 15.78 -15.26
N GLY A 261 7.30 15.86 -16.09
CA GLY A 261 8.67 16.11 -15.65
C GLY A 261 9.29 14.96 -14.85
N GLY A 262 10.39 15.26 -14.15
CA GLY A 262 11.18 14.29 -13.38
C GLY A 262 12.59 14.85 -13.09
N PRO A 263 13.58 14.01 -12.73
CA PRO A 263 13.49 12.56 -12.61
C PRO A 263 12.75 12.07 -11.36
N VAL A 264 12.22 10.85 -11.42
CA VAL A 264 11.77 10.08 -10.25
C VAL A 264 12.46 8.71 -10.20
N ASP A 265 12.66 8.20 -8.99
CA ASP A 265 13.45 7.00 -8.68
C ASP A 265 12.60 5.73 -8.50
N SER A 266 11.27 5.83 -8.53
CA SER A 266 10.35 4.69 -8.38
C SER A 266 9.19 4.74 -9.36
N ALA A 267 8.51 3.60 -9.53
CA ALA A 267 7.12 3.57 -10.01
C ALA A 267 6.22 4.50 -9.18
N LEU A 268 5.11 4.96 -9.77
CA LEU A 268 4.27 6.02 -9.20
C LEU A 268 3.20 5.48 -8.25
N ALA A 269 2.91 6.21 -7.19
CA ALA A 269 1.63 6.14 -6.49
C ALA A 269 0.71 7.26 -7.00
N ALA A 270 -0.60 7.11 -6.84
CA ALA A 270 -1.56 8.17 -7.17
C ALA A 270 -2.84 8.03 -6.33
N CYS A 271 -3.53 9.13 -6.08
CA CYS A 271 -4.93 9.09 -5.66
C CYS A 271 -5.72 10.34 -6.07
N SER A 272 -7.03 10.26 -5.93
CA SER A 272 -7.99 11.35 -6.11
C SER A 272 -9.20 11.06 -5.21
N GLY A 273 -9.71 12.08 -4.53
CA GLY A 273 -10.86 12.02 -3.64
C GLY A 273 -12.21 12.22 -4.35
N LEU A 274 -13.28 11.72 -3.75
CA LEU A 274 -14.63 11.66 -4.36
C LEU A 274 -15.23 13.01 -4.81
N ASN A 275 -14.74 14.13 -4.25
CA ASN A 275 -15.17 15.49 -4.58
C ASN A 275 -14.09 16.28 -5.34
N GLU A 276 -12.95 15.67 -5.64
CA GLU A 276 -11.78 16.37 -6.17
C GLU A 276 -11.87 16.45 -7.70
N MET A 277 -11.61 17.64 -8.24
CA MET A 277 -11.61 17.85 -9.69
C MET A 277 -10.30 17.42 -10.34
N GLY A 278 -9.26 17.14 -9.54
CA GLY A 278 -7.90 16.81 -9.98
C GLY A 278 -7.37 15.50 -9.40
N VAL A 279 -6.05 15.34 -9.47
CA VAL A 279 -5.33 14.10 -9.16
C VAL A 279 -3.91 14.40 -8.67
N ASP A 280 -3.47 13.66 -7.65
CA ASP A 280 -2.13 13.74 -7.08
C ASP A 280 -1.31 12.49 -7.43
N TRP A 281 -0.07 12.69 -7.91
CA TRP A 281 0.93 11.63 -8.12
C TRP A 281 2.09 11.76 -7.16
N PHE A 282 2.65 10.62 -6.74
CA PHE A 282 3.79 10.53 -5.83
C PHE A 282 4.82 9.52 -6.31
N ALA A 283 6.09 9.77 -6.03
CA ALA A 283 7.17 8.81 -6.29
C ALA A 283 8.32 9.05 -5.31
N ALA A 284 9.20 8.06 -5.11
CA ALA A 284 10.52 8.37 -4.56
C ALA A 284 11.28 9.26 -5.57
N SER A 285 11.94 10.31 -5.10
CA SER A 285 12.75 11.19 -5.95
C SER A 285 13.82 11.88 -5.10
N GLY A 286 15.10 11.78 -5.50
CA GLY A 286 16.22 12.39 -4.79
C GLY A 286 16.43 11.85 -3.36
N GLY A 287 15.89 10.68 -3.05
CA GLY A 287 15.87 10.10 -1.70
C GLY A 287 14.79 10.66 -0.76
N THR A 288 13.89 11.53 -1.23
CA THR A 288 12.65 11.92 -0.53
C THR A 288 11.43 11.37 -1.29
N VAL A 289 10.21 11.82 -0.96
CA VAL A 289 9.02 11.61 -1.80
C VAL A 289 8.72 12.90 -2.56
N GLY A 290 8.66 12.81 -3.88
CA GLY A 290 8.14 13.87 -4.76
C GLY A 290 6.63 13.78 -4.95
N GLN A 291 5.99 14.92 -5.18
CA GLN A 291 4.58 15.09 -5.55
C GLN A 291 4.48 15.97 -6.81
N ASN A 292 3.58 15.61 -7.73
CA ASN A 292 3.11 16.47 -8.83
C ASN A 292 1.60 16.23 -9.01
N TRP A 293 0.81 17.28 -9.24
CA TRP A 293 -0.65 17.22 -9.23
C TRP A 293 -1.27 18.09 -10.32
N TRP A 294 -2.53 17.79 -10.65
CA TRP A 294 -3.34 18.57 -11.58
C TRP A 294 -4.39 19.38 -10.81
N GLU A 295 -4.50 20.66 -11.12
CA GLU A 295 -5.48 21.58 -10.53
C GLU A 295 -6.31 22.27 -11.63
N TRP A 296 -7.58 22.55 -11.35
CA TRP A 296 -8.45 23.36 -12.21
C TRP A 296 -8.51 24.80 -11.70
N ASP A 297 -7.96 25.74 -12.47
CA ASP A 297 -8.01 27.16 -12.14
C ASP A 297 -9.38 27.75 -12.54
N THR A 298 -10.24 27.89 -11.53
CA THR A 298 -11.57 28.50 -11.67
C THR A 298 -11.55 29.98 -12.10
N SER A 299 -10.39 30.65 -12.14
CA SER A 299 -10.26 32.04 -12.60
C SER A 299 -10.04 32.16 -14.11
N VAL A 300 -9.62 31.09 -14.79
CA VAL A 300 -9.45 31.02 -16.25
C VAL A 300 -10.26 29.92 -16.94
N GLU A 301 -10.94 29.06 -16.18
CA GLU A 301 -11.70 27.90 -16.67
C GLU A 301 -10.84 26.90 -17.47
N GLU A 302 -9.58 26.77 -17.05
CA GLU A 302 -8.56 25.87 -17.61
C GLU A 302 -7.90 25.09 -16.46
N GLY A 303 -7.43 23.86 -16.72
CA GLY A 303 -6.78 23.03 -15.71
C GLY A 303 -5.55 22.31 -16.25
N ASP A 304 -4.47 22.38 -15.50
CA ASP A 304 -3.11 22.01 -15.91
C ASP A 304 -2.37 21.30 -14.75
N TRP A 305 -1.27 20.63 -15.08
CA TRP A 305 -0.30 20.13 -14.12
C TRP A 305 0.42 21.30 -13.45
N LEU A 306 0.76 21.19 -12.15
CA LEU A 306 1.28 22.35 -11.44
C LEU A 306 2.58 22.89 -12.05
N HIS A 307 2.44 24.01 -12.74
CA HIS A 307 3.49 24.97 -13.00
C HIS A 307 3.61 25.91 -11.79
N PRO A 308 4.81 26.12 -11.19
CA PRO A 308 4.99 26.99 -10.03
C PRO A 308 4.92 28.49 -10.44
N VAL A 309 3.71 28.93 -10.81
CA VAL A 309 3.21 30.29 -11.09
C VAL A 309 3.94 31.08 -12.20
N ARG A 310 5.18 30.75 -12.56
CA ARG A 310 5.99 31.49 -13.57
C ARG A 310 6.89 30.65 -14.48
N SER A 311 7.12 29.36 -14.21
CA SER A 311 7.83 28.47 -15.16
C SER A 311 6.87 27.46 -15.78
N ARG A 312 6.75 27.45 -17.11
CA ARG A 312 5.93 26.52 -17.91
C ARG A 312 6.58 25.14 -18.04
N GLU A 313 6.89 24.54 -16.89
CA GLU A 313 7.60 23.26 -16.75
C GLU A 313 6.95 22.52 -15.58
N ALA A 314 6.41 21.32 -15.82
CA ALA A 314 5.84 20.49 -14.77
C ALA A 314 6.96 20.00 -13.84
N LYS A 315 6.78 20.17 -12.52
CA LYS A 315 7.86 19.98 -11.54
C LYS A 315 7.39 19.15 -10.35
N TRP A 316 8.27 18.24 -9.93
CA TRP A 316 8.10 17.43 -8.73
C TRP A 316 8.58 18.24 -7.51
N HIS A 317 7.68 18.46 -6.56
CA HIS A 317 7.95 19.13 -5.30
C HIS A 317 8.10 18.10 -4.16
N SER A 318 8.86 18.40 -3.10
CA SER A 318 8.98 17.49 -1.96
C SER A 318 7.64 17.39 -1.21
N ALA A 319 6.97 16.24 -1.33
CA ALA A 319 5.62 16.00 -0.81
C ALA A 319 5.52 16.18 0.71
N VAL A 320 6.57 15.74 1.42
CA VAL A 320 6.68 15.80 2.88
C VAL A 320 7.83 16.74 3.22
N VAL A 321 7.58 17.77 4.04
CA VAL A 321 8.62 18.77 4.40
C VAL A 321 8.98 18.75 5.89
N HIS A 322 8.00 18.50 6.76
CA HIS A 322 8.26 18.29 8.19
C HIS A 322 8.54 16.81 8.42
N TYR A 323 9.70 16.51 9.01
CA TYR A 323 10.20 15.13 9.20
C TYR A 323 10.16 14.28 7.92
N ALA A 324 10.57 14.88 6.80
CA ALA A 324 10.63 14.22 5.49
C ALA A 324 11.40 12.88 5.55
N PRO A 325 10.89 11.82 4.89
CA PRO A 325 11.62 10.56 4.77
C PRO A 325 13.00 10.76 4.13
N ARG A 326 14.01 10.08 4.68
CA ARG A 326 15.40 10.10 4.22
C ARG A 326 15.73 8.76 3.56
N ASP A 327 16.35 8.81 2.39
CA ASP A 327 16.60 7.64 1.56
C ASP A 327 15.33 6.79 1.36
N ALA A 328 14.23 7.42 0.95
CA ALA A 328 13.05 6.73 0.44
C ALA A 328 13.46 5.83 -0.75
N VAL A 329 13.04 4.55 -0.72
CA VAL A 329 13.48 3.52 -1.69
C VAL A 329 12.38 2.61 -2.20
N SER A 330 11.16 2.66 -1.64
CA SER A 330 9.99 2.01 -2.24
C SER A 330 9.19 3.04 -3.04
N ARG A 331 8.37 2.55 -3.98
CA ARG A 331 7.15 3.27 -4.36
C ARG A 331 6.35 3.60 -3.09
N PRO A 332 5.78 4.81 -2.94
CA PRO A 332 4.86 5.11 -1.84
C PRO A 332 3.57 4.30 -1.96
N ALA A 333 2.94 3.96 -0.84
CA ALA A 333 1.52 3.66 -0.78
C ALA A 333 0.80 4.93 -0.32
N VAL A 334 -0.29 5.32 -0.98
CA VAL A 334 -1.02 6.56 -0.68
C VAL A 334 -2.53 6.33 -0.73
N VAL A 335 -3.26 7.00 0.14
CA VAL A 335 -4.72 6.94 0.25
C VAL A 335 -5.27 8.35 0.46
N CYS A 336 -6.11 8.82 -0.46
CA CYS A 336 -6.87 10.06 -0.35
C CYS A 336 -8.17 9.82 0.42
N ARG A 337 -8.45 10.58 1.51
CA ARG A 337 -9.64 10.36 2.35
C ARG A 337 -10.51 11.61 2.54
N GLY A 338 -11.77 11.46 2.12
CA GLY A 338 -12.89 12.34 2.46
C GLY A 338 -12.86 13.73 1.81
N ALA A 339 -13.93 14.51 2.03
CA ALA A 339 -14.14 15.84 1.44
C ALA A 339 -13.24 16.96 2.01
N MET A 340 -12.08 16.62 2.57
CA MET A 340 -11.14 17.55 3.20
C MET A 340 -9.68 17.33 2.73
N SER A 341 -9.47 16.51 1.69
CA SER A 341 -8.17 16.15 1.11
C SER A 341 -7.16 15.65 2.17
N SER A 342 -7.64 14.84 3.12
CA SER A 342 -6.80 14.20 4.13
C SER A 342 -6.13 12.99 3.50
N HIS A 343 -4.86 13.14 3.15
CA HIS A 343 -4.07 12.07 2.59
C HIS A 343 -3.29 11.33 3.67
N ASP A 344 -3.17 10.01 3.57
CA ASP A 344 -2.21 9.21 4.33
C ASP A 344 -1.27 8.47 3.38
N MET A 345 0.03 8.49 3.67
CA MET A 345 1.07 7.85 2.88
C MET A 345 1.99 7.01 3.75
N VAL A 346 2.48 5.90 3.20
CA VAL A 346 3.55 5.06 3.75
C VAL A 346 4.65 4.87 2.71
N VAL A 347 5.92 5.01 3.10
CA VAL A 347 7.10 4.75 2.25
C VAL A 347 8.22 4.07 3.05
N TYR A 348 8.94 3.12 2.44
CA TYR A 348 10.08 2.46 3.08
C TYR A 348 11.37 3.26 2.88
N GLN A 349 12.13 3.44 3.96
CA GLN A 349 13.44 4.07 3.96
C GLN A 349 14.56 3.02 3.91
N ARG A 350 15.73 3.39 3.37
CA ARG A 350 16.85 2.46 3.12
C ARG A 350 17.42 1.81 4.38
N ASP A 351 17.29 2.47 5.53
CA ASP A 351 17.67 1.93 6.84
C ASP A 351 16.70 0.86 7.39
N GLY A 352 15.54 0.71 6.76
CA GLY A 352 14.49 -0.23 7.15
C GLY A 352 13.40 0.35 8.04
N THR A 353 13.46 1.64 8.37
CA THR A 353 12.37 2.39 9.02
C THR A 353 11.28 2.77 8.01
N VAL A 354 10.15 3.30 8.50
CA VAL A 354 9.00 3.62 7.66
C VAL A 354 8.61 5.08 7.84
N GLY A 355 8.65 5.82 6.74
CA GLY A 355 8.09 7.17 6.67
C GLY A 355 6.57 7.06 6.55
N VAL A 356 5.84 7.62 7.52
CA VAL A 356 4.39 7.84 7.42
C VAL A 356 4.16 9.34 7.27
N SER A 357 3.16 9.75 6.49
CA SER A 357 2.76 11.15 6.38
C SER A 357 1.25 11.27 6.35
N ALA A 358 0.71 12.26 7.06
CA ALA A 358 -0.72 12.47 7.18
C ALA A 358 -1.09 13.96 6.98
N ALA A 359 -1.82 14.27 5.92
CA ALA A 359 -2.28 15.63 5.61
C ALA A 359 -3.62 15.97 6.31
N GLY A 360 -3.71 17.21 6.81
CA GLY A 360 -4.74 17.65 7.75
C GLY A 360 -5.55 18.87 7.30
N SER A 361 -6.56 18.64 6.47
CA SER A 361 -7.75 19.49 6.24
C SER A 361 -7.63 20.87 5.58
N ALA A 362 -8.38 20.99 4.48
CA ALA A 362 -9.19 22.13 4.03
C ALA A 362 -8.54 23.34 3.34
N GLY A 363 -9.02 23.62 2.13
CA GLY A 363 -8.99 24.94 1.49
C GLY A 363 -7.70 25.32 0.76
N SER A 364 -6.67 24.48 0.77
CA SER A 364 -5.44 24.71 0.00
C SER A 364 -4.72 23.40 -0.30
N TRP A 365 -4.23 23.26 -1.53
CA TRP A 365 -3.22 22.27 -1.96
C TRP A 365 -1.87 22.59 -1.30
N THR A 366 -1.81 22.65 0.03
CA THR A 366 -0.62 23.07 0.76
C THR A 366 0.48 22.05 0.50
N GLN A 367 1.54 22.53 -0.16
CA GLN A 367 2.46 21.77 -1.02
C GLN A 367 3.51 20.97 -0.22
N SER A 368 3.10 20.44 0.93
CA SER A 368 3.94 20.24 2.11
C SER A 368 3.17 19.52 3.20
N TRP A 369 3.29 18.19 3.26
CA TRP A 369 2.62 17.39 4.29
C TRP A 369 3.47 17.32 5.57
N ASN A 370 2.78 17.11 6.69
CA ASN A 370 3.41 16.82 7.98
C ASN A 370 3.69 15.32 8.08
N GLY A 371 4.98 14.97 8.06
CA GLY A 371 5.47 13.61 8.23
C GLY A 371 5.63 13.21 9.70
N GLU A 372 5.50 11.91 9.95
CA GLU A 372 5.89 11.22 11.18
C GLU A 372 6.72 9.99 10.76
N VAL A 373 8.05 10.04 10.88
CA VAL A 373 8.88 8.86 10.68
C VAL A 373 8.72 7.95 11.90
N VAL A 374 8.12 6.78 11.71
CA VAL A 374 7.78 5.84 12.79
C VAL A 374 8.64 4.58 12.72
N ALA A 375 8.93 4.02 13.89
CA ALA A 375 9.46 2.67 13.98
C ALA A 375 8.31 1.65 13.88
N MET A 376 8.44 0.64 13.03
CA MET A 376 7.47 -0.46 12.94
C MET A 376 8.08 -1.74 13.50
N GLU A 377 7.46 -2.29 14.55
CA GLU A 377 7.94 -3.51 15.19
C GLU A 377 7.71 -4.72 14.26
N GLY A 378 8.77 -5.50 14.02
CA GLY A 378 8.74 -6.60 13.04
C GLY A 378 9.21 -6.24 11.63
N GLY A 379 9.67 -5.00 11.41
CA GLY A 379 10.51 -4.64 10.27
C GLY A 379 11.94 -5.20 10.36
N PRO A 380 12.80 -4.99 9.34
CA PRO A 380 12.51 -4.27 8.10
C PRO A 380 11.71 -5.10 7.08
N PHE A 381 11.12 -4.42 6.10
CA PHE A 381 10.20 -5.04 5.12
C PHE A 381 10.86 -5.29 3.75
N GLN A 382 10.07 -5.81 2.80
CA GLN A 382 10.48 -6.16 1.44
C GLN A 382 9.46 -5.64 0.42
N GLY A 383 9.94 -5.30 -0.78
CA GLY A 383 9.10 -4.75 -1.85
C GLY A 383 8.54 -3.38 -1.48
N GLU A 384 7.23 -3.24 -1.59
CA GLU A 384 6.50 -1.97 -1.47
C GLU A 384 5.47 -2.06 -0.32
N PRO A 385 5.16 -0.96 0.36
CA PRO A 385 4.04 -0.90 1.29
C PRO A 385 2.71 -1.09 0.56
N MET A 386 1.70 -1.59 1.28
CA MET A 386 0.30 -1.54 0.85
C MET A 386 -0.53 -0.88 1.97
N LEU A 387 -1.35 0.10 1.58
CA LEU A 387 -2.22 0.88 2.46
C LEU A 387 -3.65 0.86 1.90
N LEU A 388 -4.63 0.74 2.77
CA LEU A 388 -6.04 0.57 2.43
C LEU A 388 -6.90 1.50 3.29
N ASP A 389 -7.74 2.35 2.67
CA ASP A 389 -8.89 2.92 3.39
C ASP A 389 -9.91 1.82 3.61
N ALA A 390 -10.27 1.58 4.87
CA ALA A 390 -11.34 0.66 5.22
C ALA A 390 -12.69 1.36 5.45
N GLY A 391 -12.71 2.69 5.40
CA GLY A 391 -13.84 3.50 5.82
C GLY A 391 -13.80 3.83 7.31
N GLY A 392 -14.83 4.49 7.85
CA GLY A 392 -15.04 4.54 9.30
C GLY A 392 -13.96 5.19 10.19
N ASP A 393 -13.02 5.96 9.62
CA ASP A 393 -11.76 6.49 10.23
C ASP A 393 -10.51 5.61 10.12
N ARG A 394 -10.65 4.41 9.54
CA ARG A 394 -9.71 3.29 9.62
C ARG A 394 -8.83 3.14 8.37
N LEU A 395 -7.55 2.95 8.61
CA LEU A 395 -6.55 2.54 7.63
C LEU A 395 -5.99 1.18 8.02
N ASP A 396 -5.88 0.26 7.06
CA ASP A 396 -5.13 -0.99 7.23
C ASP A 396 -3.83 -0.94 6.43
N PHE A 397 -2.71 -1.24 7.08
CA PHE A 397 -1.39 -1.31 6.48
C PHE A 397 -0.91 -2.77 6.41
N PHE A 398 -0.35 -3.15 5.26
CA PHE A 398 0.21 -4.47 5.01
C PHE A 398 1.66 -4.39 4.50
N ALA A 399 2.48 -5.34 4.93
CA ALA A 399 3.89 -5.46 4.55
C ALA A 399 4.35 -6.92 4.49
N ILE A 400 5.43 -7.21 3.77
CA ILE A 400 6.10 -8.52 3.81
C ILE A 400 7.44 -8.38 4.57
N GLY A 401 7.65 -9.21 5.60
CA GLY A 401 8.90 -9.23 6.38
C GLY A 401 10.07 -9.87 5.63
N LYS A 402 11.30 -9.73 6.16
CA LYS A 402 12.49 -10.46 5.65
C LYS A 402 12.39 -11.99 5.78
N ASP A 403 11.41 -12.49 6.53
CA ASP A 403 11.04 -13.90 6.66
C ASP A 403 9.96 -14.36 5.67
N ALA A 404 9.56 -13.50 4.73
CA ALA A 404 8.48 -13.70 3.75
C ALA A 404 7.06 -13.82 4.34
N ALA A 405 6.88 -13.69 5.65
CA ALA A 405 5.54 -13.69 6.26
C ALA A 405 4.88 -12.31 6.18
N MET A 406 3.55 -12.28 6.02
CA MET A 406 2.79 -11.04 5.93
C MET A 406 2.59 -10.42 7.32
N ARG A 407 2.74 -9.09 7.37
CA ARG A 407 2.50 -8.24 8.55
C ARG A 407 1.30 -7.33 8.29
N HIS A 408 0.52 -7.08 9.34
CA HIS A 408 -0.67 -6.22 9.30
C HIS A 408 -0.79 -5.39 10.57
N THR A 409 -1.26 -4.15 10.44
CA THR A 409 -1.75 -3.34 11.56
C THR A 409 -2.85 -2.38 11.09
N THR A 410 -3.72 -1.99 12.00
CA THR A 410 -4.80 -1.03 11.77
C THR A 410 -4.49 0.30 12.48
N ARG A 411 -4.53 1.40 11.74
CA ARG A 411 -4.48 2.78 12.28
C ARG A 411 -5.89 3.38 12.22
N ARG A 412 -6.26 4.17 13.23
CA ARG A 412 -7.44 5.04 13.18
C ARG A 412 -6.99 6.49 13.13
N ARG A 413 -7.75 7.35 12.44
CA ARG A 413 -7.45 8.78 12.32
C ARG A 413 -7.30 9.41 13.71
N GLY A 414 -6.25 10.20 13.91
CA GLY A 414 -5.97 10.86 15.19
C GLY A 414 -5.19 10.02 16.21
N MET A 415 -4.92 8.74 15.95
CA MET A 415 -3.95 7.98 16.75
C MET A 415 -2.52 8.38 16.40
N ALA A 416 -1.97 9.37 17.11
CA ALA A 416 -0.54 9.63 17.15
C ALA A 416 0.17 8.46 17.85
N GLN A 417 1.03 7.74 17.12
CA GLN A 417 1.69 6.53 17.59
C GLN A 417 3.08 6.42 16.94
N ILE A 418 4.10 6.79 17.71
CA ILE A 418 5.53 6.79 17.32
C ILE A 418 6.02 5.38 16.96
N THR A 419 5.29 4.35 17.41
CA THR A 419 5.55 2.94 17.12
C THR A 419 4.25 2.23 16.78
N MET A 420 4.26 1.46 15.68
CA MET A 420 3.10 0.67 15.25
C MET A 420 3.40 -0.83 15.41
N PRO A 421 2.75 -1.54 16.35
CA PRO A 421 2.92 -2.98 16.51
C PRO A 421 2.21 -3.74 15.39
N LEU A 422 2.93 -4.65 14.73
CA LEU A 422 2.41 -5.44 13.61
C LEU A 422 2.02 -6.85 14.04
N SER A 423 0.78 -7.24 13.75
CA SER A 423 0.34 -8.63 13.76
C SER A 423 1.06 -9.41 12.67
N ASN A 424 1.61 -10.58 13.01
CA ASN A 424 2.16 -11.52 12.04
C ASN A 424 1.06 -12.46 11.54
N LEU A 425 0.67 -12.33 10.28
CA LEU A 425 -0.35 -13.16 9.63
C LEU A 425 0.21 -14.47 9.06
N GLY A 426 1.52 -14.70 9.18
CA GLY A 426 2.20 -15.89 8.64
C GLY A 426 2.24 -15.92 7.12
N GLY A 427 2.20 -17.13 6.56
CA GLY A 427 2.41 -17.38 5.13
C GLY A 427 3.88 -17.28 4.71
N LEU A 428 4.14 -17.54 3.43
CA LEU A 428 5.47 -17.42 2.80
C LEU A 428 5.27 -16.81 1.41
N PHE A 429 5.40 -15.48 1.32
CA PHE A 429 5.04 -14.69 0.15
C PHE A 429 6.24 -14.22 -0.67
N GLN A 430 6.06 -14.22 -1.98
CA GLN A 430 7.03 -13.71 -2.95
C GLN A 430 6.51 -12.50 -3.74
N SER A 431 5.32 -11.96 -3.42
CA SER A 431 4.84 -10.67 -3.92
C SER A 431 4.45 -9.71 -2.79
N VAL A 432 4.31 -8.43 -3.11
CA VAL A 432 3.47 -7.51 -2.33
C VAL A 432 2.02 -7.99 -2.31
N PRO A 433 1.24 -7.67 -1.25
CA PRO A 433 -0.18 -7.98 -1.21
C PRO A 433 -1.01 -6.98 -2.03
N SER A 434 -2.17 -7.43 -2.48
CA SER A 434 -3.28 -6.57 -2.88
C SER A 434 -4.47 -6.86 -1.97
N ALA A 435 -5.17 -5.82 -1.52
CA ALA A 435 -6.30 -5.94 -0.60
C ALA A 435 -7.44 -4.99 -1.00
N VAL A 436 -8.68 -5.39 -0.70
CA VAL A 436 -9.89 -4.58 -0.91
C VAL A 436 -10.80 -4.64 0.30
N VAL A 437 -11.63 -3.61 0.45
CA VAL A 437 -12.74 -3.62 1.40
C VAL A 437 -14.05 -3.94 0.69
N THR A 438 -14.84 -4.81 1.31
CA THR A 438 -16.19 -5.18 0.87
C THR A 438 -17.16 -5.05 2.04
N GLN A 439 -18.43 -4.73 1.77
CA GLN A 439 -19.43 -4.47 2.81
C GLN A 439 -20.51 -5.54 2.80
N ILE A 440 -20.71 -6.23 3.93
CA ILE A 440 -21.67 -7.34 4.07
C ILE A 440 -22.75 -6.95 5.08
N GLY A 441 -23.59 -5.99 4.70
CA GLY A 441 -24.62 -5.42 5.55
C GLY A 441 -24.07 -4.53 6.68
N SER A 442 -24.96 -3.92 7.45
CA SER A 442 -24.60 -2.97 8.52
C SER A 442 -24.19 -3.62 9.84
N SER A 443 -24.53 -4.90 10.05
CA SER A 443 -24.33 -5.60 11.33
C SER A 443 -23.05 -6.44 11.43
N LEU A 444 -22.35 -6.68 10.32
CA LEU A 444 -21.12 -7.50 10.28
C LEU A 444 -19.84 -6.65 10.14
N GLY A 445 -19.97 -5.34 9.97
CA GLY A 445 -18.87 -4.40 9.78
C GLY A 445 -18.20 -4.49 8.41
N GLU A 446 -17.08 -3.80 8.27
CA GLU A 446 -16.20 -3.86 7.10
C GLU A 446 -15.56 -5.25 7.00
N ARG A 447 -15.52 -5.82 5.78
CA ARG A 447 -14.71 -6.99 5.45
C ARG A 447 -13.49 -6.54 4.67
N VAL A 448 -12.31 -7.04 5.04
CA VAL A 448 -11.06 -6.82 4.32
C VAL A 448 -10.57 -8.15 3.76
N ASP A 449 -10.47 -8.23 2.44
CA ASP A 449 -9.97 -9.39 1.71
C ASP A 449 -8.56 -9.06 1.18
N VAL A 450 -7.56 -9.88 1.52
CA VAL A 450 -6.18 -9.71 1.07
C VAL A 450 -5.68 -10.96 0.33
N VAL A 451 -4.97 -10.74 -0.78
CA VAL A 451 -4.41 -11.78 -1.64
C VAL A 451 -2.95 -11.48 -1.95
N ALA A 452 -2.09 -12.51 -1.96
CA ALA A 452 -0.67 -12.41 -2.33
C ALA A 452 -0.15 -13.70 -2.98
N LEU A 453 0.93 -13.60 -3.77
CA LEU A 453 1.57 -14.74 -4.41
C LEU A 453 2.48 -15.49 -3.41
N GLY A 454 2.12 -16.74 -3.09
CA GLY A 454 2.88 -17.64 -2.25
C GLY A 454 4.14 -18.17 -2.93
N ALA A 455 5.12 -18.61 -2.13
CA ALA A 455 6.39 -19.18 -2.59
C ALA A 455 6.25 -20.53 -3.33
N ASP A 456 5.08 -21.15 -3.29
CA ASP A 456 4.65 -22.29 -4.11
C ASP A 456 4.22 -21.89 -5.55
N GLY A 457 4.11 -20.58 -5.80
CA GLY A 457 3.67 -19.99 -7.07
C GLY A 457 2.15 -19.84 -7.19
N HIS A 458 1.40 -20.09 -6.12
CA HIS A 458 -0.07 -19.94 -6.09
C HIS A 458 -0.50 -18.60 -5.49
N LEU A 459 -1.67 -18.09 -5.85
CA LEU A 459 -2.29 -16.99 -5.11
C LEU A 459 -2.97 -17.53 -3.84
N HIS A 460 -2.68 -16.92 -2.69
CA HIS A 460 -3.35 -17.24 -1.43
C HIS A 460 -4.17 -16.05 -0.93
N HIS A 461 -5.36 -16.35 -0.42
CA HIS A 461 -6.33 -15.39 0.14
C HIS A 461 -6.42 -15.51 1.66
N ARG A 462 -6.66 -14.38 2.35
CA ARG A 462 -7.07 -14.34 3.76
C ARG A 462 -8.06 -13.20 3.97
N VAL A 463 -9.03 -13.41 4.86
CA VAL A 463 -10.11 -12.46 5.15
C VAL A 463 -10.14 -12.03 6.63
N MET A 464 -10.36 -10.74 6.83
CA MET A 464 -10.68 -10.11 8.12
C MET A 464 -12.12 -9.59 8.10
N GLN A 465 -12.84 -9.76 9.21
CA GLN A 465 -14.20 -9.26 9.39
C GLN A 465 -14.25 -8.38 10.65
N GLY A 466 -14.65 -7.13 10.49
CA GLY A 466 -14.41 -6.08 11.48
C GLY A 466 -12.91 -5.96 11.76
N MET A 467 -12.51 -6.30 12.98
CA MET A 467 -11.12 -6.27 13.46
C MET A 467 -10.47 -7.67 13.59
N ASN A 468 -11.16 -8.75 13.19
CA ASN A 468 -10.71 -10.12 13.43
C ASN A 468 -10.34 -10.84 12.13
N TRP A 469 -9.18 -11.49 12.09
CA TRP A 469 -8.79 -12.41 11.02
C TRP A 469 -9.56 -13.74 11.19
N VAL A 470 -10.53 -14.00 10.31
CA VAL A 470 -11.54 -15.08 10.49
C VAL A 470 -11.26 -16.36 9.71
N LEU A 471 -10.31 -16.34 8.77
CA LEU A 471 -9.72 -17.53 8.16
C LEU A 471 -8.19 -17.47 8.23
N ASP A 472 -7.54 -18.63 8.07
CA ASP A 472 -6.15 -18.75 7.65
C ASP A 472 -6.02 -18.68 6.13
N TRP A 473 -4.78 -18.63 5.64
CA TRP A 473 -4.46 -18.57 4.21
C TRP A 473 -5.02 -19.78 3.44
N GLU A 474 -5.67 -19.51 2.32
CA GLU A 474 -6.19 -20.52 1.40
C GLU A 474 -5.74 -20.27 -0.04
N ASP A 475 -5.38 -21.35 -0.74
CA ASP A 475 -5.04 -21.36 -2.17
C ASP A 475 -6.29 -21.05 -3.02
N LEU A 476 -6.17 -20.10 -3.95
CA LEU A 476 -7.22 -19.71 -4.90
C LEU A 476 -7.26 -20.59 -6.16
N GLY A 477 -6.43 -21.63 -6.25
CA GLY A 477 -6.41 -22.60 -7.35
C GLY A 477 -5.69 -22.11 -8.62
N VAL A 478 -4.94 -21.01 -8.53
CA VAL A 478 -4.32 -20.33 -9.69
C VAL A 478 -2.82 -20.09 -9.49
N ARG A 479 -2.04 -20.17 -10.56
CA ARG A 479 -0.59 -19.93 -10.57
C ARG A 479 -0.22 -18.62 -11.24
N GLY A 480 0.66 -17.85 -10.61
CA GLY A 480 1.09 -16.54 -11.09
C GLY A 480 2.59 -16.30 -11.01
N LYS A 481 3.05 -15.23 -11.67
CA LYS A 481 4.43 -14.72 -11.63
C LYS A 481 4.52 -13.22 -11.32
N SER A 482 3.46 -12.65 -10.75
CA SER A 482 3.38 -11.25 -10.31
C SER A 482 2.68 -11.12 -8.96
N ALA A 483 2.68 -9.90 -8.39
CA ALA A 483 1.63 -9.56 -7.43
C ALA A 483 0.23 -9.67 -8.07
N PRO A 484 -0.80 -10.06 -7.30
CA PRO A 484 -2.18 -9.97 -7.74
C PRO A 484 -2.64 -8.51 -7.81
N LEU A 485 -3.70 -8.23 -8.54
CA LEU A 485 -4.48 -7.00 -8.43
C LEU A 485 -5.91 -7.37 -8.06
N LEU A 486 -6.41 -6.78 -6.97
CA LEU A 486 -7.83 -6.79 -6.61
C LEU A 486 -8.45 -5.46 -7.01
N THR A 487 -9.70 -5.47 -7.46
CA THR A 487 -10.47 -4.24 -7.74
C THR A 487 -11.93 -4.43 -7.39
N SER A 488 -12.47 -3.57 -6.53
CA SER A 488 -13.87 -3.63 -6.12
C SER A 488 -14.79 -2.97 -7.14
N LEU A 489 -15.92 -3.61 -7.42
CA LEU A 489 -17.07 -3.10 -8.18
C LEU A 489 -18.29 -2.86 -7.25
N GLY A 490 -18.07 -2.84 -5.93
CA GLY A 490 -19.11 -2.75 -4.90
C GLY A 490 -19.78 -4.09 -4.60
N ASP A 491 -20.45 -4.71 -5.58
CA ASP A 491 -21.10 -6.03 -5.46
C ASP A 491 -20.18 -7.21 -5.80
N ALA A 492 -19.02 -6.92 -6.39
CA ALA A 492 -18.08 -7.89 -6.89
C ALA A 492 -16.64 -7.43 -6.67
N VAL A 493 -15.69 -8.36 -6.71
CA VAL A 493 -14.25 -8.09 -6.76
C VAL A 493 -13.68 -8.78 -7.99
N CYS A 494 -13.03 -8.02 -8.87
CA CYS A 494 -12.20 -8.58 -9.92
C CYS A 494 -10.80 -8.90 -9.36
N LEU A 495 -10.28 -10.07 -9.74
CA LEU A 495 -8.92 -10.51 -9.44
C LEU A 495 -8.15 -10.60 -10.75
N PHE A 496 -6.90 -10.13 -10.78
CA PHE A 496 -5.97 -10.29 -11.90
C PHE A 496 -4.59 -10.72 -11.42
N VAL A 497 -3.88 -11.49 -12.24
CA VAL A 497 -2.47 -11.84 -12.04
C VAL A 497 -1.82 -12.14 -13.40
N VAL A 498 -0.53 -11.87 -13.55
CA VAL A 498 0.20 -12.40 -14.72
C VAL A 498 0.45 -13.89 -14.49
N GLY A 499 -0.18 -14.73 -15.32
CA GLY A 499 -0.03 -16.18 -15.32
C GLY A 499 1.36 -16.63 -15.77
N VAL A 500 1.65 -17.92 -15.61
CA VAL A 500 3.01 -18.44 -15.77
C VAL A 500 3.61 -18.23 -17.16
N GLU A 501 2.81 -18.19 -18.22
CA GLU A 501 3.30 -17.99 -19.59
C GLU A 501 3.52 -16.49 -19.91
N GLY A 502 2.77 -15.58 -19.29
CA GLY A 502 2.87 -14.11 -19.49
C GLY A 502 1.56 -13.46 -19.93
N GLU A 503 0.53 -14.28 -20.08
CA GLU A 503 -0.86 -13.88 -20.15
C GLU A 503 -1.33 -13.26 -18.82
N ILE A 504 -2.37 -12.43 -18.85
CA ILE A 504 -3.10 -12.08 -17.64
C ILE A 504 -4.22 -13.11 -17.42
N GLN A 505 -4.25 -13.69 -16.22
CA GLN A 505 -5.34 -14.52 -15.75
C GLN A 505 -6.24 -13.69 -14.83
N HIS A 506 -7.55 -13.89 -14.92
CA HIS A 506 -8.55 -13.16 -14.14
C HIS A 506 -9.62 -14.08 -13.55
N ALA A 507 -10.25 -13.62 -12.47
CA ALA A 507 -11.48 -14.17 -11.93
C ALA A 507 -12.37 -13.05 -11.38
N VAL A 508 -13.63 -13.37 -11.05
CA VAL A 508 -14.58 -12.44 -10.41
C VAL A 508 -15.22 -13.12 -9.22
N TRP A 509 -15.01 -12.59 -8.01
CA TRP A 509 -15.74 -12.97 -6.81
C TRP A 509 -16.99 -12.10 -6.65
N ARG A 510 -18.07 -12.63 -6.05
CA ARG A 510 -19.28 -11.86 -5.73
C ARG A 510 -19.41 -11.68 -4.23
N VAL A 511 -19.60 -10.43 -3.81
CA VAL A 511 -19.61 -10.03 -2.41
C VAL A 511 -20.76 -10.74 -1.70
N SER A 512 -20.40 -11.57 -0.73
CA SER A 512 -21.31 -12.46 -0.03
C SER A 512 -20.74 -12.80 1.35
N SER A 513 -21.60 -13.34 2.23
CA SER A 513 -21.22 -13.82 3.56
C SER A 513 -20.30 -15.06 3.55
N THR A 514 -19.96 -15.60 2.37
CA THR A 514 -19.00 -16.72 2.26
C THR A 514 -17.59 -16.22 2.50
N LEU A 515 -16.94 -16.70 3.57
CA LEU A 515 -15.58 -16.26 3.91
C LEU A 515 -14.54 -16.73 2.89
N SER A 516 -14.74 -17.91 2.28
CA SER A 516 -13.80 -18.59 1.37
C SER A 516 -14.02 -18.24 -0.11
N TRP A 517 -12.93 -18.23 -0.89
CA TRP A 517 -12.88 -17.90 -2.33
C TRP A 517 -12.47 -19.10 -3.23
N ARG A 518 -12.48 -20.34 -2.71
CA ARG A 518 -11.88 -21.53 -3.37
C ARG A 518 -12.42 -21.93 -4.74
N ASP A 519 -13.67 -21.60 -5.08
CA ASP A 519 -14.34 -22.07 -6.30
C ASP A 519 -14.28 -21.06 -7.48
N LEU A 520 -13.32 -20.13 -7.45
CA LEU A 520 -13.16 -19.09 -8.47
C LEU A 520 -12.89 -19.65 -9.88
N GLN A 521 -13.66 -19.15 -10.84
CA GLN A 521 -13.59 -19.57 -12.25
C GLN A 521 -12.55 -18.72 -13.01
N TRP A 522 -11.28 -19.12 -12.90
CA TRP A 522 -10.16 -18.44 -13.55
C TRP A 522 -10.16 -18.58 -15.07
N ARG A 523 -9.81 -17.50 -15.78
CA ARG A 523 -9.74 -17.43 -17.25
C ARG A 523 -8.57 -16.58 -17.71
N SER A 524 -8.04 -16.87 -18.89
CA SER A 524 -7.02 -16.04 -19.54
C SER A 524 -7.66 -14.87 -20.30
N MET A 525 -7.03 -13.70 -20.22
CA MET A 525 -7.25 -12.52 -21.05
C MET A 525 -6.16 -12.36 -22.13
N GLY A 526 -5.37 -13.41 -22.40
CA GLY A 526 -4.18 -13.30 -23.25
C GLY A 526 -3.21 -12.21 -22.77
N GLY A 527 -2.55 -11.56 -23.73
CA GLY A 527 -1.50 -10.58 -23.45
C GLY A 527 -0.11 -11.22 -23.34
N ASN A 528 0.92 -10.37 -23.27
CA ASN A 528 2.32 -10.77 -23.13
C ASN A 528 3.06 -9.71 -22.30
N MET A 529 2.84 -9.76 -20.98
CA MET A 529 3.22 -8.69 -20.07
C MET A 529 4.57 -8.96 -19.40
N THR A 530 5.38 -7.91 -19.26
CA THR A 530 6.67 -8.03 -18.59
C THR A 530 6.50 -7.96 -17.08
N THR A 531 7.05 -8.95 -16.37
CA THR A 531 7.18 -8.93 -14.91
C THR A 531 8.47 -8.26 -14.44
N ALA A 532 9.31 -7.79 -15.38
CA ALA A 532 10.41 -6.90 -15.05
C ALA A 532 9.87 -5.58 -14.45
N PHE A 533 10.69 -4.95 -13.62
CA PHE A 533 10.43 -3.64 -13.02
C PHE A 533 11.77 -2.92 -12.82
N HIS A 534 11.69 -1.64 -12.50
CA HIS A 534 12.80 -0.76 -12.18
C HIS A 534 12.42 0.06 -10.93
#